data_AF-A0A967M2Z5-F1
#
_entry.id   AF-A0A967M2Z5-F1
#
_cell.length_a   1.000
_cell.length_b   1.000
_cell.length_c   1.000
_cell.angle_alpha   90.00
_cell.angle_beta   90.00
_cell.angle_gamma   90.00
#
_symmetry.space_group_name_H-M   'P 1'
#
loop_
_entity.id
_entity.type
_entity.pdbx_description
1 polymer ?
#
loop_
_entity_poly.entity_id
_entity_poly.type
_entity_poly.pdbx_seq_one_letter_code
_entity_poly.pdbx_strand_id
1 'polypeptide(L)'
;VMIDDLVTRGVTEPYRMFTSRAEYRLRLRADNADQRLTPKGEKIGCVGRSRAEAFASKAKALEDGAQILNELSLTPTEARKHGLDINQDGRRRTAFGLLALPNVDFNRLRTIWPGLSALPPA
;
A
#
# COMPACT_ATOMS: atom_id res chain seq x y z
N VAL A 1 -15.66 7.73 12.38
CA VAL A 1 -16.50 8.57 11.51
C VAL A 1 -17.96 8.36 11.89
N MET A 2 -18.61 7.27 11.49
CA MET A 2 -20.02 7.03 11.84
C MET A 2 -20.37 7.19 13.33
N ILE A 3 -19.72 6.47 14.24
CA ILE A 3 -20.05 6.53 15.67
C ILE A 3 -19.89 7.96 16.23
N ASP A 4 -18.80 8.63 15.84
CA ASP A 4 -18.52 10.03 16.20
C ASP A 4 -19.62 10.97 15.68
N ASP A 5 -19.98 10.85 14.40
CA ASP A 5 -21.03 11.67 13.80
C ASP A 5 -22.38 11.46 14.51
N LEU A 6 -22.74 10.21 14.83
CA LEU A 6 -24.00 9.88 15.51
C LEU A 6 -24.07 10.45 16.93
N VAL A 7 -22.96 10.42 17.68
CA VAL A 7 -22.92 10.92 19.05
C VAL A 7 -22.86 12.46 19.09
N THR A 8 -22.11 13.08 18.18
CA THR A 8 -21.90 14.53 18.21
C THR A 8 -23.01 15.32 17.52
N ARG A 9 -23.61 14.78 16.45
CA ARG A 9 -24.58 15.52 15.62
C ARG A 9 -26.02 15.03 15.78
N GLY A 10 -26.22 13.87 16.41
CA GLY A 10 -27.53 13.22 16.47
C GLY A 10 -28.03 12.79 15.08
N VAL A 11 -29.27 12.30 15.02
CA VAL A 11 -29.91 11.84 13.78
C VAL A 11 -31.31 12.44 13.64
N THR A 12 -31.40 13.63 13.04
CA THR A 12 -32.68 14.20 12.58
C THR A 12 -33.06 13.71 11.18
N GLU A 13 -32.08 13.29 10.38
CA GLU A 13 -32.28 12.64 9.07
C GLU A 13 -31.43 11.36 8.96
N PRO A 14 -31.78 10.41 8.08
CA PRO A 14 -31.02 9.18 7.89
C PRO A 14 -29.55 9.44 7.58
N TYR A 15 -28.65 8.84 8.36
CA TYR A 15 -27.21 9.02 8.18
C TYR A 15 -26.73 8.51 6.81
N ARG A 16 -26.04 9.36 6.05
CA ARG A 16 -25.44 9.02 4.75
C ARG A 16 -23.91 9.09 4.82
N MET A 17 -23.27 7.94 4.69
CA MET A 17 -21.82 7.72 4.88
C MET A 17 -20.90 8.39 3.83
N PHE A 18 -21.44 8.98 2.77
CA PHE A 18 -20.63 9.32 1.59
C PHE A 18 -20.37 10.81 1.33
N THR A 19 -20.94 11.75 2.11
CA THR A 19 -21.00 13.15 1.64
C THR A 19 -20.09 14.17 2.31
N SER A 20 -19.40 13.92 3.43
CA SER A 20 -18.89 15.07 4.20
C SER A 20 -17.42 15.13 4.63
N ARG A 21 -16.59 14.07 4.49
CA ARG A 21 -15.19 14.14 4.96
C ARG A 21 -14.18 13.44 4.03
N ALA A 22 -13.86 14.12 2.92
CA ALA A 22 -12.92 13.63 1.91
C ALA A 22 -11.47 13.53 2.42
N GLU A 23 -11.09 14.30 3.44
CA GLU A 23 -9.73 14.37 4.00
C GLU A 23 -9.19 13.03 4.53
N TYR A 24 -10.08 12.16 5.02
CA TYR A 24 -9.67 10.85 5.53
C TYR A 24 -9.69 9.76 4.46
N ARG A 25 -10.27 9.99 3.28
CA ARG A 25 -10.55 8.93 2.28
C ARG A 25 -9.30 8.19 1.81
N LEU A 26 -8.17 8.88 1.66
CA LEU A 26 -6.90 8.24 1.26
C LEU A 26 -6.39 7.24 2.30
N ARG A 27 -6.63 7.52 3.60
CA ARG A 27 -6.23 6.63 4.70
C ARG A 27 -7.30 5.59 5.05
N LEU A 28 -8.58 5.85 4.76
CA LEU A 28 -9.74 5.03 5.12
C LEU A 28 -10.27 4.19 3.94
N ARG A 29 -9.38 3.66 3.09
CA ARG A 29 -9.81 2.91 1.91
C ARG A 29 -10.26 1.49 2.30
N ALA A 30 -11.09 0.89 1.47
CA ALA A 30 -11.60 -0.47 1.72
C ALA A 30 -10.48 -1.52 1.63
N ASP A 31 -9.53 -1.33 0.72
CA ASP A 31 -8.42 -2.26 0.45
C ASP A 31 -7.34 -2.29 1.53
N ASN A 32 -7.26 -1.27 2.39
CA ASN A 32 -6.34 -1.22 3.53
C ASN A 32 -7.04 -1.38 4.90
N ALA A 33 -8.33 -1.74 4.90
CA ALA A 33 -9.12 -1.86 6.13
C ALA A 33 -8.58 -2.97 7.06
N ASP A 34 -8.09 -4.06 6.48
CA ASP A 34 -7.45 -5.17 7.21
C ASP A 34 -6.18 -4.73 7.94
N GLN A 35 -5.28 -4.00 7.26
CA GLN A 35 -4.06 -3.44 7.85
C GLN A 35 -4.36 -2.50 9.02
N ARG A 36 -5.50 -1.80 8.96
CA ARG A 36 -5.92 -0.85 10.01
C ARG A 36 -6.62 -1.49 11.19
N LEU A 37 -7.42 -2.53 10.94
CA LEU A 37 -8.41 -3.04 11.91
C LEU A 37 -8.11 -4.45 12.41
N THR A 38 -7.53 -5.33 11.59
CA THR A 38 -7.25 -6.72 12.01
C THR A 38 -6.35 -6.78 13.25
N PRO A 39 -5.23 -6.03 13.35
CA PRO A 39 -4.40 -6.05 14.56
C PRO A 39 -5.14 -5.57 15.82
N LYS A 40 -6.12 -4.67 15.67
CA LYS A 40 -6.93 -4.19 16.79
C LYS A 40 -7.97 -5.22 17.18
N GLY A 41 -8.58 -5.87 16.18
CA GLY A 41 -9.57 -6.90 16.37
C GLY A 41 -9.02 -8.15 17.05
N GLU A 42 -7.79 -8.55 16.70
CA GLU A 42 -7.08 -9.63 17.40
C GLU A 42 -6.87 -9.33 18.88
N LYS A 43 -6.42 -8.11 19.21
CA LYS A 43 -6.22 -7.67 20.60
C LYS A 43 -7.48 -7.72 21.46
N ILE A 44 -8.66 -7.54 20.85
CA ILE A 44 -9.95 -7.60 21.56
C ILE A 44 -10.67 -8.95 21.37
N GLY A 45 -10.03 -9.92 20.71
CA GLY A 45 -10.58 -11.27 20.51
C GLY A 45 -11.73 -11.36 19.51
N CYS A 46 -11.95 -10.36 18.64
CA CYS A 46 -13.03 -10.37 17.65
C CYS A 46 -12.62 -10.87 16.25
N VAL A 47 -11.36 -11.29 16.10
CA VAL A 47 -10.81 -11.85 14.85
C VAL A 47 -10.62 -13.35 15.01
N GLY A 48 -11.26 -14.12 14.13
CA GLY A 48 -11.08 -15.57 14.07
C GLY A 48 -9.72 -15.97 13.52
N ARG A 49 -9.26 -17.18 13.88
CA ARG A 49 -7.93 -17.71 13.53
C ARG A 49 -7.61 -17.66 12.03
N SER A 50 -8.54 -18.10 11.18
CA SER A 50 -8.32 -18.10 9.72
C SER A 50 -8.09 -16.70 9.14
N ARG A 51 -8.76 -15.67 9.67
CA ARG A 51 -8.55 -14.28 9.28
C ARG A 51 -7.20 -13.77 9.77
N ALA A 52 -6.81 -14.11 11.00
CA ALA A 52 -5.52 -13.72 11.58
C ALA A 52 -4.36 -14.30 10.77
N GLU A 53 -4.41 -15.60 10.44
CA GLU A 53 -3.39 -16.28 9.64
C GLU A 53 -3.27 -15.68 8.23
N ALA A 54 -4.40 -15.43 7.55
CA ALA A 54 -4.41 -14.79 6.24
C ALA A 54 -3.82 -13.37 6.29
N PHE A 55 -4.17 -12.59 7.33
CA PHE A 55 -3.63 -11.25 7.53
C PHE A 55 -2.12 -11.28 7.80
N ALA A 56 -1.65 -12.17 8.67
CA ALA A 56 -0.23 -12.31 8.99
C ALA A 56 0.60 -12.67 7.73
N SER A 57 0.11 -13.61 6.93
CA SER A 57 0.77 -13.98 5.66
C SER A 57 0.84 -12.80 4.69
N LYS A 58 -0.26 -12.05 4.53
CA LYS A 58 -0.30 -10.86 3.68
C LYS A 58 0.62 -9.75 4.20
N ALA A 59 0.59 -9.47 5.49
CA ALA A 59 1.40 -8.44 6.13
C ALA A 59 2.90 -8.73 5.95
N LYS A 60 3.29 -9.99 6.17
CA LYS A 60 4.67 -10.44 5.94
C LYS A 60 5.09 -10.30 4.48
N ALA A 61 4.27 -10.74 3.53
CA ALA A 61 4.59 -10.61 2.10
C ALA A 61 4.76 -9.15 1.66
N LEU A 62 3.94 -8.24 2.20
CA LEU A 62 4.07 -6.81 1.93
C LEU A 62 5.33 -6.19 2.54
N GLU A 63 5.70 -6.60 3.77
CA GLU A 63 6.92 -6.16 4.43
C GLU A 63 8.17 -6.65 3.70
N ASP A 64 8.25 -7.95 3.43
CA ASP A 64 9.37 -8.57 2.70
C ASP A 64 9.50 -7.94 1.29
N GLY A 65 8.39 -7.73 0.59
CA GLY A 65 8.38 -7.07 -0.72
C GLY A 65 8.81 -5.61 -0.68
N ALA A 66 8.35 -4.85 0.32
CA ALA A 66 8.77 -3.46 0.51
C ALA A 66 10.27 -3.36 0.83
N GLN A 67 10.80 -4.28 1.64
CA GLN A 67 12.23 -4.32 1.95
C GLN A 67 13.06 -4.53 0.68
N ILE A 68 12.75 -5.57 -0.10
CA ILE A 68 13.47 -5.87 -1.36
C ILE A 68 13.43 -4.67 -2.31
N LEU A 69 12.26 -4.03 -2.46
CA LEU A 69 12.12 -2.87 -3.34
C LEU A 69 12.90 -1.64 -2.85
N ASN A 70 13.18 -1.52 -1.55
CA ASN A 70 13.99 -0.43 -1.01
C ASN A 70 15.50 -0.69 -1.14
N GLU A 71 15.93 -1.96 -1.15
CA GLU A 71 17.33 -2.34 -1.34
C GLU A 71 17.76 -2.22 -2.81
N LEU A 72 16.87 -2.56 -3.73
CA LEU A 72 17.11 -2.42 -5.17
C LEU A 72 17.08 -0.96 -5.57
N SER A 73 18.12 -0.48 -6.26
CA SER A 73 18.20 0.91 -6.69
C SER A 73 19.06 1.09 -7.94
N LEU A 74 18.81 2.17 -8.66
CA LEU A 74 19.57 2.55 -9.85
C LEU A 74 19.69 4.06 -9.98
N THR A 75 20.70 4.48 -10.74
CA THR A 75 20.93 5.88 -11.15
C THR A 75 20.15 6.21 -12.42
N PRO A 76 19.91 7.50 -12.73
CA PRO A 76 19.25 7.91 -13.97
C PRO A 76 19.92 7.39 -15.25
N THR A 77 21.25 7.27 -15.23
CA THR A 77 22.04 6.72 -16.33
C THR A 77 21.80 5.22 -16.52
N GLU A 78 21.72 4.46 -15.43
CA GLU A 78 21.38 3.03 -15.46
C GLU A 78 19.92 2.82 -15.89
N ALA A 79 19.00 3.62 -15.37
CA ALA A 79 17.57 3.58 -15.75
C ALA A 79 17.39 3.71 -17.27
N ARG A 80 18.12 4.64 -17.89
CA ARG A 80 18.07 4.88 -19.33
C ARG A 80 18.50 3.67 -20.16
N LYS A 81 19.47 2.87 -19.68
CA LYS A 81 19.86 1.61 -20.35
C LYS A 81 18.72 0.60 -20.38
N HIS A 82 17.83 0.68 -19.41
CA HIS A 82 16.60 -0.13 -19.34
C HIS A 82 15.39 0.59 -19.93
N GLY A 83 15.57 1.66 -20.71
CA GLY A 83 14.49 2.41 -21.34
C GLY A 83 13.54 3.11 -20.36
N LEU A 84 13.98 3.37 -19.12
CA LEU A 84 13.26 4.21 -18.17
C LEU A 84 13.76 5.65 -18.33
N ASP A 85 12.88 6.52 -18.85
CA ASP A 85 13.16 7.95 -18.92
C ASP A 85 12.81 8.62 -17.59
N ILE A 86 13.84 8.93 -16.80
CA ILE A 86 13.73 9.62 -15.53
C ILE A 86 14.66 10.84 -15.51
N ASN A 87 14.34 11.82 -14.66
CA ASN A 87 15.12 13.04 -14.51
C ASN A 87 16.61 12.73 -14.27
N GLN A 88 17.48 13.31 -15.10
CA GLN A 88 18.93 13.11 -15.06
C GLN A 88 19.60 14.01 -14.02
N ASP A 89 19.09 13.96 -12.79
CA ASP A 89 19.58 14.75 -11.65
C ASP A 89 20.71 14.04 -10.87
N GLY A 90 21.19 12.91 -11.37
CA GLY A 90 22.20 12.07 -10.72
C GLY A 90 21.72 11.35 -9.45
N ARG A 91 20.46 11.54 -9.02
CA ARG A 91 19.94 10.96 -7.78
C ARG A 91 19.59 9.49 -7.98
N ARG A 92 20.17 8.63 -7.17
CA ARG A 92 19.80 7.21 -7.09
C ARG A 92 18.38 7.07 -6.55
N ARG A 93 17.59 6.20 -7.16
CA ARG A 93 16.19 5.93 -6.81
C ARG A 93 16.01 4.44 -6.54
N THR A 94 15.30 4.10 -5.48
CA THR A 94 14.95 2.71 -5.17
C THR A 94 13.87 2.21 -6.10
N ALA A 95 13.76 0.90 -6.28
CA ALA A 95 12.68 0.26 -7.03
C ALA A 95 11.30 0.67 -6.46
N PHE A 96 11.20 0.79 -5.14
CA PHE A 96 10.01 1.32 -4.46
C PHE A 96 9.69 2.76 -4.89
N GLY A 97 10.70 3.64 -4.91
CA GLY A 97 10.52 5.03 -5.34
C GLY A 97 10.18 5.16 -6.83
N LEU A 98 10.65 4.22 -7.66
CA LEU A 98 10.32 4.19 -9.08
C LEU A 98 8.83 3.85 -9.32
N LEU A 99 8.20 3.00 -8.50
CA LEU A 99 6.76 2.69 -8.60
C LEU A 99 5.84 3.90 -8.37
N ALA A 100 6.36 5.01 -7.81
CA ALA A 100 5.60 6.24 -7.68
C ALA A 100 5.53 7.03 -9.00
N LEU A 101 6.29 6.65 -10.03
CA LEU A 101 6.28 7.27 -11.33
C LEU A 101 5.16 6.69 -12.21
N PRO A 102 4.44 7.52 -12.98
CA PRO A 102 3.26 7.08 -13.73
C PRO A 102 3.53 6.00 -14.79
N ASN A 103 4.76 5.91 -15.29
CA ASN A 103 5.14 5.01 -16.37
C ASN A 103 5.94 3.78 -15.88
N VAL A 104 5.93 3.52 -14.57
CA VAL A 104 6.66 2.39 -13.97
C VAL A 104 5.69 1.51 -13.21
N ASP A 105 5.48 0.31 -13.72
CA ASP A 105 4.72 -0.74 -13.04
C ASP A 105 5.63 -1.87 -12.55
N PHE A 106 5.04 -2.79 -11.79
CA PHE A 106 5.78 -3.91 -11.22
C PHE A 106 6.34 -4.85 -12.29
N ASN A 107 5.66 -4.98 -13.43
CA ASN A 107 6.13 -5.79 -14.56
C ASN A 107 7.41 -5.21 -15.15
N ARG A 108 7.47 -3.88 -15.31
CA ARG A 108 8.67 -3.20 -15.79
C ARG A 108 9.82 -3.40 -14.81
N LEU A 109 9.58 -3.31 -13.51
CA LEU A 109 10.63 -3.57 -12.52
C LEU A 109 11.16 -5.00 -12.56
N ARG A 110 10.31 -6.01 -12.81
CA ARG A 110 10.74 -7.41 -13.00
C ARG A 110 11.68 -7.60 -14.19
N THR A 111 11.54 -6.79 -15.24
CA THR A 111 12.49 -6.83 -16.39
C THR A 111 13.88 -6.30 -16.04
N ILE A 112 13.97 -5.40 -15.06
CA ILE A 112 15.23 -4.78 -14.61
C ILE A 112 15.88 -5.64 -13.51
N TRP A 113 15.06 -6.14 -12.58
CA TRP A 113 15.48 -7.00 -11.49
C TRP A 113 14.70 -8.31 -11.50
N PRO A 114 15.19 -9.35 -12.19
CA PRO A 114 14.52 -10.65 -12.29
C PRO A 114 14.21 -11.29 -10.93
N GLY A 115 14.99 -10.97 -9.89
CA GLY A 115 14.75 -11.42 -8.50
C GLY A 115 13.39 -11.01 -7.93
N LEU A 116 12.74 -9.98 -8.49
CA LEU A 116 11.37 -9.58 -8.12
C LEU A 116 10.29 -10.59 -8.58
N SER A 117 10.65 -11.58 -9.38
CA SER A 117 9.73 -12.64 -9.81
C SER A 117 9.38 -13.61 -8.68
N ALA A 118 10.20 -13.66 -7.62
CA ALA A 118 9.95 -14.47 -6.44
C ALA A 118 8.86 -13.89 -5.51
N LEU A 119 8.49 -12.61 -5.70
CA LEU A 119 7.46 -11.97 -4.91
C LEU A 119 6.06 -12.40 -5.39
N PRO A 120 5.16 -12.81 -4.47
CA PRO A 120 3.81 -13.18 -4.82
C PRO A 120 3.07 -12.00 -5.45
N PRO A 121 2.15 -12.24 -6.40
CA PRO A 121 1.28 -11.20 -6.91
C PRO A 121 0.40 -10.65 -5.78
N ALA A 122 0.09 -9.35 -5.87
CA ALA A 122 -0.79 -8.64 -4.92
C ALA A 122 -2.25 -9.07 -5.06
#